data_AF-A0A383CSS2-F1
#
_entry.id   AF-A0A383CSS2-F1
#
_cell.length_a   1.000
_cell.length_b   1.000
_cell.length_c   1.000
_cell.angle_alpha   90.00
_cell.angle_beta   90.00
_cell.angle_gamma   90.00
#
_symmetry.space_group_name_H-M   'P 1'
#
loop_
_entity.id
_entity.type
_entity.pdbx_description
1 polymer ?
#
loop_
_entity_poly.entity_id
_entity_poly.type
_entity_poly.pdbx_seq_one_letter_code
_entity_poly.pdbx_strand_id
1 'polypeptide(L)'
;VLLASTNLLFSVLALIGPDVVMLVVTITADNLSAGLAGTVFIAYLSSLTNTAYTATQYALFTSLMTLPGKFLGGFTGLAVDAVGYVEFFIYAALAGVPAIVLVMVLMRSEHEQTVG
;
A
#
# COMPACT_ATOMS: atom_id res chain seq x y z
N VAL A 1 1.25 6.33 3.52
CA VAL A 1 0.22 7.20 4.15
C VAL A 1 -1.08 7.15 3.36
N LEU A 2 -1.11 7.61 2.10
CA LEU A 2 -2.33 7.64 1.28
C LEU A 2 -3.12 6.32 1.26
N LEU A 3 -2.48 5.19 0.95
CA LEU A 3 -3.12 3.86 0.95
C LEU A 3 -3.71 3.45 2.32
N ALA A 4 -3.07 3.86 3.42
CA ALA A 4 -3.60 3.59 4.75
C ALA A 4 -4.84 4.45 5.03
N SER A 5 -4.85 5.69 4.54
CA SER A 5 -5.99 6.59 4.64
C SER A 5 -7.18 6.15 3.77
N THR A 6 -6.94 5.60 2.58
CA THR A 6 -8.03 5.12 1.69
C THR A 6 -8.72 3.88 2.26
N ASN A 7 -8.00 3.01 2.98
CA ASN A 7 -8.62 1.94 3.76
C ASN A 7 -9.66 2.44 4.77
N LEU A 8 -9.45 3.61 5.39
CA LEU A 8 -10.46 4.20 6.27
C LEU A 8 -11.72 4.64 5.51
N LEU A 9 -11.61 5.07 4.26
CA LEU A 9 -12.77 5.38 3.42
C LEU A 9 -13.61 4.13 3.13
N PHE A 10 -12.97 2.98 2.91
CA PHE A 10 -13.67 1.70 2.78
C PHE A 10 -14.38 1.28 4.08
N SER A 11 -13.78 1.55 5.25
CA SER A 11 -14.44 1.33 6.54
C SER A 11 -15.68 2.21 6.70
N VAL A 12 -15.60 3.49 6.32
CA VAL A 12 -16.75 4.42 6.31
C VAL A 12 -17.83 3.98 5.32
N LEU A 13 -17.46 3.56 4.12
CA LEU A 13 -18.40 3.02 3.13
C LEU A 13 -19.14 1.79 3.66
N ALA A 14 -18.45 0.90 4.38
CA ALA A 14 -19.06 -0.27 5.01
C ALA A 14 -20.08 0.10 6.11
N LEU A 15 -19.92 1.25 6.78
CA LEU A 15 -20.90 1.78 7.75
C LEU A 15 -22.10 2.44 7.08
N ILE A 16 -21.89 3.18 5.98
CA ILE A 16 -22.96 3.85 5.23
C ILE A 16 -23.87 2.83 4.53
N GLY A 17 -23.30 1.73 4.06
CA GLY A 17 -24.01 0.72 3.27
C GLY A 17 -23.95 1.03 1.77
N PRO A 18 -24.92 0.55 0.96
CA PRO A 18 -24.85 0.62 -0.51
C PRO A 18 -25.08 2.04 -1.05
N ASP A 19 -24.06 2.89 -0.98
CA ASP A 19 -24.05 4.23 -1.58
C ASP A 19 -23.07 4.31 -2.75
N VAL A 20 -23.61 4.55 -3.96
CA VAL A 20 -22.81 4.55 -5.20
C VAL A 20 -21.86 5.74 -5.27
N VAL A 21 -22.24 6.90 -4.72
CA VAL A 21 -21.40 8.10 -4.76
C VAL A 21 -20.17 7.89 -3.87
N MET A 22 -20.38 7.41 -2.65
CA MET A 22 -19.32 7.07 -1.71
C MET A 22 -18.43 5.94 -2.25
N LEU A 23 -19.01 4.94 -2.91
CA LEU A 23 -18.26 3.89 -3.59
C LEU A 23 -17.33 4.47 -4.67
N VAL A 24 -17.84 5.35 -5.53
CA VAL A 24 -17.05 6.01 -6.58
C VAL A 24 -15.91 6.82 -5.95
N VAL A 25 -16.20 7.66 -4.95
CA VAL A 25 -15.19 8.47 -4.26
C VAL A 25 -14.10 7.59 -3.65
N THR A 26 -14.48 6.54 -2.94
CA THR A 26 -13.56 5.63 -2.25
C THR A 26 -12.64 4.93 -3.25
N ILE A 27 -13.20 4.34 -4.31
CA ILE A 27 -12.42 3.63 -5.34
C ILE A 27 -11.51 4.59 -6.11
N THR A 28 -11.98 5.79 -6.44
CA THR A 28 -11.15 6.79 -7.12
C THR A 28 -9.96 7.22 -6.26
N ALA A 29 -10.18 7.50 -4.97
CA ALA A 29 -9.11 7.86 -4.05
C ALA A 29 -8.09 6.73 -3.86
N ASP A 30 -8.57 5.48 -3.78
CA ASP A 30 -7.72 4.31 -3.64
C ASP A 30 -6.86 4.06 -4.89
N ASN A 31 -7.47 4.07 -6.08
CA ASN A 31 -6.75 3.88 -7.34
C ASN A 31 -5.71 4.97 -7.58
N LEU A 32 -6.01 6.23 -7.24
CA LEU A 32 -5.04 7.32 -7.32
C LEU A 32 -3.84 7.06 -6.39
N SER A 33 -4.13 6.64 -5.16
CA SER A 33 -3.11 6.33 -4.14
C SER A 33 -2.23 5.15 -4.56
N ALA A 34 -2.84 4.09 -5.10
CA ALA A 34 -2.15 2.91 -5.62
C ALA A 34 -1.29 3.25 -6.84
N GLY A 35 -1.79 4.09 -7.76
CA GLY A 35 -1.05 4.59 -8.91
C GLY A 35 0.21 5.36 -8.48
N LEU A 36 0.07 6.31 -7.56
CA LEU A 36 1.19 7.07 -7.02
C LEU A 36 2.22 6.17 -6.32
N ALA A 37 1.77 5.25 -5.47
CA ALA A 37 2.65 4.31 -4.78
C ALA A 37 3.42 3.43 -5.78
N GLY A 38 2.75 2.92 -6.81
CA GLY A 38 3.37 2.14 -7.88
C GLY A 38 4.42 2.93 -8.66
N THR A 39 4.12 4.16 -9.07
CA THR A 39 5.07 5.01 -9.80
C THR A 39 6.31 5.34 -8.98
N VAL A 40 6.14 5.76 -7.72
CA VAL A 40 7.27 6.06 -6.82
C VAL A 40 8.12 4.82 -6.58
N PHE A 41 7.49 3.66 -6.41
CA PHE A 41 8.20 2.40 -6.21
C PHE A 41 9.02 1.98 -7.44
N ILE A 42 8.45 2.06 -8.64
CA ILE A 42 9.18 1.77 -9.88
C ILE A 42 10.37 2.73 -10.05
N ALA A 43 10.19 4.02 -9.78
CA ALA A 43 11.27 5.00 -9.82
C ALA A 43 12.38 4.67 -8.81
N TYR A 44 12.01 4.27 -7.58
CA TYR A 44 12.96 3.83 -6.56
C TYR A 44 13.73 2.59 -7.00
N LEU A 45 13.06 1.54 -7.49
CA LEU A 45 13.74 0.35 -8.03
C LEU A 45 14.68 0.69 -9.19
N SER A 46 14.25 1.58 -10.09
CA SER A 46 15.08 2.03 -11.21
C SER A 46 16.37 2.71 -10.73
N SER A 47 16.35 3.40 -9.59
CA SER A 47 17.55 4.01 -9.00
C SER A 47 18.51 2.97 -8.37
N LEU A 48 18.02 1.80 -8.00
CA LEU A 48 18.80 0.72 -7.38
C LEU A 48 19.35 -0.30 -8.40
N THR A 49 18.76 -0.40 -9.59
CA THR A 49 19.20 -1.36 -10.61
C THR A 49 20.42 -0.89 -11.39
N ASN A 50 21.43 -1.75 -11.47
CA ASN A 50 22.57 -1.58 -12.37
C ASN A 50 22.12 -1.92 -13.81
N THR A 51 22.42 -1.05 -14.77
CA THR A 51 21.97 -1.12 -16.17
C THR A 51 22.38 -2.41 -16.91
N ALA A 52 23.29 -3.22 -16.35
CA ALA A 52 23.78 -4.47 -16.94
C ALA A 52 22.87 -5.71 -16.76
N TYR A 53 21.95 -5.77 -15.78
CA TYR A 53 21.07 -6.93 -15.50
C TYR A 53 19.60 -6.56 -15.24
N THR A 54 19.14 -5.49 -15.86
CA THR A 54 17.84 -4.83 -15.62
C THR A 54 16.63 -5.75 -15.76
N ALA A 55 16.59 -6.65 -16.74
CA ALA A 55 15.42 -7.50 -16.98
C ALA A 55 15.13 -8.48 -15.82
N THR A 56 16.13 -9.22 -15.36
CA THR A 56 15.96 -10.22 -14.29
C THR A 56 15.74 -9.55 -12.93
N GLN A 57 16.46 -8.46 -12.64
CA GLN A 57 16.30 -7.73 -11.38
C GLN A 57 14.91 -7.07 -11.28
N TYR A 58 14.44 -6.44 -12.35
CA TYR A 58 13.12 -5.84 -12.39
C TYR A 58 12.00 -6.89 -12.22
N ALA A 59 12.13 -8.04 -12.90
CA ALA A 59 11.19 -9.16 -12.74
C ALA A 59 11.18 -9.68 -11.28
N LEU A 60 12.34 -9.88 -10.67
CA LEU A 60 12.46 -10.35 -9.30
C LEU A 60 11.84 -9.36 -8.29
N PHE A 61 12.15 -8.07 -8.41
CA PHE A 61 11.58 -7.04 -7.53
C PHE A 61 10.07 -6.89 -7.73
N THR A 62 9.58 -6.96 -8.97
CA THR A 62 8.14 -6.94 -9.27
C THR A 62 7.42 -8.16 -8.71
N SER A 63 8.02 -9.34 -8.80
CA SER A 63 7.48 -10.56 -8.18
C SER A 63 7.46 -10.45 -6.65
N LEU A 64 8.54 -9.95 -6.03
CA LEU A 64 8.59 -9.72 -4.58
C LEU A 64 7.54 -8.70 -4.10
N MET A 65 7.23 -7.69 -4.92
CA MET A 65 6.19 -6.71 -4.62
C MET A 65 4.78 -7.34 -4.70
N THR A 66 4.51 -8.08 -5.77
CA THR A 66 3.14 -8.52 -6.09
C THR A 66 2.74 -9.79 -5.37
N LEU A 67 3.68 -10.71 -5.10
CA LEU A 67 3.38 -12.03 -4.57
C LEU A 67 2.81 -12.00 -3.13
N PRO A 68 3.38 -11.25 -2.17
CA PRO A 68 2.82 -11.18 -0.82
C PRO A 68 1.40 -10.61 -0.81
N GLY A 69 1.15 -9.55 -1.59
CA GLY A 69 -0.18 -8.95 -1.71
C GLY A 69 -1.21 -9.90 -2.31
N LYS A 70 -0.85 -10.63 -3.37
CA LYS A 70 -1.75 -11.63 -4.00
C LYS A 70 -2.01 -12.83 -3.08
N PHE A 71 -0.99 -13.29 -2.37
CA PHE A 71 -1.13 -14.38 -1.42
C PHE A 71 -2.07 -13.99 -0.27
N LEU A 72 -1.81 -12.86 0.39
CA LEU A 72 -2.65 -12.37 1.49
C LEU A 72 -4.07 -12.03 1.03
N GLY A 73 -4.21 -11.42 -0.16
CA GLY A 73 -5.50 -11.10 -0.78
C GLY A 73 -6.40 -12.33 -1.01
N GLY A 74 -5.83 -13.52 -1.20
CA GLY A 74 -6.60 -14.76 -1.30
C GLY A 74 -7.32 -15.15 0.01
N PHE A 75 -6.80 -14.72 1.16
CA PHE A 75 -7.35 -15.05 2.48
C PHE A 75 -8.20 -13.93 3.09
N THR A 76 -8.27 -12.75 2.47
CA THR A 76 -9.02 -11.61 3.03
C THR A 76 -10.52 -11.87 3.10
N GLY A 77 -11.08 -12.71 2.21
CA GLY A 77 -12.48 -13.11 2.27
C GLY A 77 -12.82 -13.82 3.59
N LEU A 78 -11.99 -14.80 3.99
CA LEU A 78 -12.15 -15.48 5.28
C LEU A 78 -11.98 -14.53 6.47
N ALA A 79 -11.09 -13.55 6.35
CA ALA A 79 -10.91 -12.53 7.39
C ALA A 79 -12.16 -11.64 7.51
N VAL A 80 -12.71 -11.16 6.39
CA VAL A 80 -13.93 -10.34 6.36
C VAL A 80 -15.13 -11.16 6.85
N ASP A 81 -15.23 -12.44 6.54
CA ASP A 81 -16.30 -13.31 7.05
C ASP A 81 -16.24 -13.46 8.58
N ALA A 82 -15.03 -13.40 9.17
CA ALA A 82 -14.84 -13.53 10.61
C ALA A 82 -15.04 -12.21 11.40
N VAL A 83 -14.57 -11.07 10.88
CA VAL A 83 -14.57 -9.78 11.61
C VAL A 83 -15.44 -8.69 10.99
N GLY A 84 -15.95 -8.89 9.77
CA GLY A 84 -16.70 -7.89 9.02
C GLY A 84 -15.84 -6.84 8.31
N TYR A 85 -16.45 -6.12 7.37
CA TYR A 85 -15.75 -5.15 6.51
C TYR A 85 -15.17 -3.95 7.29
N VAL A 86 -15.91 -3.41 8.27
CA VAL A 86 -15.50 -2.21 9.01
C VAL A 86 -14.18 -2.44 9.75
N GLU A 87 -14.12 -3.49 10.57
CA GLU A 87 -12.96 -3.91 11.34
C GLU A 87 -11.80 -4.32 10.42
N PHE A 88 -12.08 -5.09 9.37
CA PHE A 88 -11.07 -5.52 8.39
C PHE A 88 -10.32 -4.33 7.79
N PHE A 89 -11.04 -3.31 7.33
CA PHE A 89 -10.41 -2.14 6.73
C PHE A 89 -9.68 -1.24 7.74
N ILE A 90 -10.11 -1.21 9.00
CA ILE A 90 -9.36 -0.56 10.08
C ILE A 90 -8.03 -1.31 10.32
N TYR A 91 -8.06 -2.64 10.41
CA TYR A 91 -6.82 -3.43 10.55
C TYR A 91 -5.90 -3.27 9.33
N ALA A 92 -6.46 -3.21 8.12
CA ALA A 92 -5.69 -2.95 6.91
C ALA A 92 -5.02 -1.56 6.92
N ALA A 93 -5.71 -0.54 7.44
CA ALA A 93 -5.13 0.80 7.63
C ALA A 93 -3.99 0.77 8.67
N LEU A 94 -4.21 0.10 9.81
CA LEU A 94 -3.22 -0.03 10.88
C LEU A 94 -1.98 -0.84 10.45
N ALA A 95 -2.16 -1.87 9.61
CA ALA A 95 -1.06 -2.65 9.04
C ALA A 95 -0.08 -1.79 8.21
N GLY A 96 -0.52 -0.63 7.70
CA GLY A 96 0.34 0.34 7.01
C GLY A 96 1.21 1.18 7.95
N VAL A 97 0.87 1.28 9.24
CA VAL A 97 1.57 2.14 10.21
C VAL A 97 3.03 1.74 10.42
N PRO A 98 3.39 0.45 10.63
CA PRO A 98 4.78 0.06 10.80
C PRO A 98 5.67 0.44 9.61
N ALA A 99 5.17 0.27 8.38
CA ALA A 99 5.90 0.66 7.17
C ALA A 99 6.10 2.18 7.09
N ILE A 100 5.07 2.96 7.42
CA ILE A 100 5.13 4.43 7.47
C ILE A 100 6.16 4.90 8.50
N VAL A 101 6.14 4.32 9.70
CA VAL A 101 7.11 4.63 10.77
C VAL A 101 8.54 4.28 10.34
N LEU A 102 8.74 3.10 9.76
CA LEU A 102 10.06 2.67 9.29
C LEU A 102 10.64 3.64 8.25
N VAL A 103 9.83 4.06 7.28
CA VAL A 103 10.25 5.04 6.26
C VAL A 103 10.60 6.39 6.90
N MET A 104 9.80 6.87 7.85
CA MET A 104 10.12 8.12 8.57
C MET A 104 11.44 8.04 9.35
N VAL A 105 11.72 6.89 9.98
CA VAL A 105 12.99 6.66 10.69
C VAL A 105 14.16 6.63 9.72
N LEU A 106 14.05 5.92 8.59
CA LEU A 106 15.09 5.86 7.57
C LEU A 106 15.39 7.25 6.99
N MET A 107 14.35 8.02 6.62
CA MET A 107 14.52 9.39 6.12
C MET A 107 15.25 10.29 7.12
N ARG A 108 14.97 10.13 8.41
CA ARG A 108 15.68 10.87 9.46
C ARG A 108 17.15 10.49 9.54
N SER A 109 17.47 9.20 9.47
CA SER A 109 18.85 8.72 9.53
C SER A 109 19.71 9.17 8.34
N GLU A 110 19.16 9.19 7.12
CA GLU A 110 19.90 9.67 5.95
C GLU A 110 20.17 11.18 6.01
N HIS A 111 19.23 11.95 6.56
CA HIS A 111 19.37 13.39 6.74
C HIS A 111 20.41 13.75 7.82
N GLU A 112 20.65 12.87 8.79
CA GLU A 112 21.70 13.04 9.80
C GLU A 112 23.10 12.73 9.20
N GLN A 113 23.21 11.83 8.23
CA GLN A 113 24.49 11.50 7.55
C GLN A 113 24.94 12.51 6.48
N THR A 114 24.00 13.26 5.89
CA THR A 114 24.32 14.25 4.85
C THR A 114 24.71 15.62 5.41
N VAL A 115 24.48 15.88 6.70
CA VAL A 115 24.70 17.19 7.36
C VAL A 115 25.85 17.15 8.38
N GLY A 116 26.35 15.96 8.77
CA GLY A 116 27.47 15.80 9.69
C GLY A 116 28.78 15.42 9.01
#